data_AF-A0A7C9CMP5-F1
#
_entry.id   AF-A0A7C9CMP5-F1
#
_cell.length_a   1.000
_cell.length_b   1.000
_cell.length_c   1.000
_cell.angle_alpha   90.00
_cell.angle_beta   90.00
_cell.angle_gamma   90.00
#
_symmetry.space_group_name_H-M   'P 1'
#
loop_
_entity.id
_entity.type
_entity.pdbx_description
1 polymer ?
#
loop_
_entity_poly.entity_id
_entity_poly.type
_entity_poly.pdbx_seq_one_letter_code
_entity_poly.pdbx_strand_id
1 'polypeptide(L)'
;MVRPRETSWVASMVPVNLSVNNGAVVGMGVAAISLSIAALSYFFLNQALKSPRTKPEGRKLISGTKLGRGIVDAIGNTPLIRINSLSDATGCEILGKAEFLNPGGSVKDR
;
A
#
# COMPACT_ATOMS: atom_id res chain seq x y z
N MET A 1 41.65 43.23 -17.39
CA MET A 1 41.75 43.46 -15.94
C MET A 1 40.76 42.52 -15.24
N VAL A 2 41.29 41.42 -14.71
CA VAL A 2 40.80 40.41 -13.73
C VAL A 2 39.29 40.23 -13.46
N ARG A 3 38.81 38.98 -13.65
CA ARG A 3 37.49 38.42 -13.24
C ARG A 3 37.41 38.15 -11.72
N PRO A 4 36.19 38.08 -11.13
CA PRO A 4 35.99 38.08 -9.69
C PRO A 4 36.30 36.73 -9.03
N ARG A 5 36.59 36.82 -7.73
CA ARG A 5 37.07 35.77 -6.82
C ARG A 5 35.86 35.15 -6.14
N GLU A 6 35.51 33.90 -6.44
CA GLU A 6 34.45 33.17 -5.73
C GLU A 6 34.99 31.98 -4.91
N THR A 7 34.65 32.07 -3.61
CA THR A 7 34.33 30.99 -2.67
C THR A 7 35.41 29.95 -2.35
N SER A 8 36.27 30.33 -1.40
CA SER A 8 37.05 29.44 -0.55
C SER A 8 36.24 29.08 0.71
N TRP A 9 35.45 27.99 0.72
CA TRP A 9 34.88 27.43 1.98
C TRP A 9 34.60 25.92 1.96
N VAL A 10 35.23 25.11 1.11
CA VAL A 10 35.17 23.64 1.28
C VAL A 10 36.57 23.07 1.45
N ALA A 11 37.18 23.44 2.58
CA ALA A 11 38.31 22.72 3.15
C ALA A 11 37.77 21.52 3.94
N SER A 12 38.05 20.30 3.48
CA SER A 12 38.35 19.11 4.30
C SER A 12 38.32 17.83 3.46
N MET A 13 39.14 17.78 2.41
CA MET A 13 39.57 16.50 1.85
C MET A 13 40.95 16.20 2.43
N VAL A 14 40.94 15.50 3.57
CA VAL A 14 42.11 14.81 4.07
C VAL A 14 42.48 13.76 3.02
N PRO A 15 43.66 13.82 2.36
CA PRO A 15 44.07 12.76 1.47
C PRO A 15 44.51 11.58 2.33
N VAL A 16 43.67 10.55 2.41
CA VAL A 16 44.04 9.28 3.03
C VAL A 16 45.01 8.58 2.08
N ASN A 17 46.30 8.77 2.33
CA ASN A 17 47.38 8.07 1.64
C ASN A 17 47.29 6.58 1.98
N LEU A 18 46.80 5.75 1.05
CA LEU A 18 46.77 4.30 1.23
C LEU A 18 47.96 3.68 0.51
N SER A 19 48.99 3.40 1.32
CA SER A 19 50.23 2.72 0.95
C SER A 19 49.98 1.33 0.33
N VAL A 20 50.71 1.05 -0.76
CA VAL A 20 50.48 -0.01 -1.75
C VAL A 20 50.97 -1.40 -1.30
N ASN A 21 51.01 -1.70 0.00
CA ASN A 21 51.29 -3.07 0.51
C ASN A 21 50.04 -3.79 1.07
N ASN A 22 48.85 -3.21 0.91
CA ASN A 22 47.58 -3.69 1.49
C ASN A 22 46.52 -4.09 0.45
N GLY A 23 46.90 -4.36 -0.81
CA GLY A 23 45.95 -4.63 -1.90
C GLY A 23 45.04 -5.85 -1.68
N ALA A 24 45.59 -6.93 -1.11
CA ALA A 24 44.82 -8.14 -0.79
C ALA A 24 43.84 -7.93 0.38
N VAL A 25 44.26 -7.22 1.43
CA VAL A 25 43.44 -6.96 2.63
C VAL A 25 42.31 -5.98 2.31
N VAL A 26 42.57 -4.96 1.49
CA VAL A 26 41.56 -4.01 1.02
C VAL A 26 40.58 -4.68 0.05
N GLY A 27 41.08 -5.54 -0.85
CA GLY A 27 40.23 -6.32 -1.78
C GLY A 27 39.31 -7.31 -1.07
N MET A 28 39.81 -8.02 -0.05
CA MET A 28 38.99 -8.89 0.80
C MET A 28 37.93 -8.11 1.58
N GLY A 29 38.27 -6.92 2.08
CA GLY A 29 37.32 -6.05 2.78
C GLY A 29 36.15 -5.62 1.89
N VAL A 30 36.43 -5.18 0.66
CA VAL A 30 35.38 -4.75 -0.30
C VAL A 30 34.52 -5.94 -0.75
N ALA A 31 35.14 -7.11 -0.98
CA ALA A 31 34.40 -8.33 -1.33
C ALA A 31 33.50 -8.80 -0.17
N ALA A 32 33.99 -8.76 1.08
CA ALA A 32 33.23 -9.13 2.26
C ALA A 32 32.04 -8.20 2.51
N ILE A 33 32.22 -6.88 2.33
CA ILE A 33 31.12 -5.90 2.45
C ILE A 33 30.08 -6.13 1.35
N SER A 34 30.52 -6.37 0.11
CA SER A 34 29.62 -6.62 -1.03
C SER A 34 28.79 -7.89 -0.85
N LEU A 35 29.42 -8.98 -0.41
CA LEU A 35 28.74 -10.24 -0.11
C LEU A 35 27.79 -10.10 1.08
N SER A 36 28.18 -9.33 2.11
CA SER A 36 27.33 -9.07 3.28
C SER A 36 26.08 -8.27 2.92
N ILE A 37 26.22 -7.22 2.10
CA ILE A 37 25.08 -6.42 1.62
C ILE A 37 24.17 -7.27 0.74
N ALA A 38 24.72 -8.08 -0.17
CA ALA A 38 23.94 -8.96 -1.02
C ALA A 38 23.18 -10.03 -0.20
N ALA A 39 23.83 -10.62 0.80
CA ALA A 39 23.21 -11.61 1.68
C ALA A 39 22.09 -11.00 2.54
N LEU A 40 22.32 -9.81 3.10
CA LEU A 40 21.29 -9.09 3.86
C LEU A 40 20.11 -8.69 2.96
N SER A 41 20.37 -8.20 1.74
CA SER A 41 19.34 -7.87 0.75
C SER A 41 18.49 -9.08 0.37
N TYR A 42 19.15 -10.22 0.08
CA TYR A 42 18.46 -11.46 -0.27
C TYR A 42 17.64 -12.02 0.90
N PHE A 43 18.18 -11.96 2.12
CA PHE A 43 17.48 -12.39 3.33
C PHE A 43 16.24 -11.53 3.60
N PHE A 44 16.35 -10.20 3.45
CA PHE A 44 15.23 -9.28 3.64
C PHE A 44 14.14 -9.47 2.57
N LEU A 45 14.52 -9.64 1.30
CA LEU A 45 13.56 -9.96 0.22
C LEU A 45 12.85 -11.29 0.49
N ASN A 46 13.58 -12.29 0.98
CA ASN A 46 12.99 -13.59 1.32
C ASN A 46 12.07 -13.53 2.55
N GLN A 47 12.34 -12.63 3.50
CA GLN A 47 11.42 -12.37 4.60
C GLN A 47 10.14 -11.67 4.11
N ALA A 48 10.24 -10.76 3.14
CA ALA A 48 9.08 -10.08 2.56
C ALA A 48 8.15 -11.03 1.77
N LEU A 49 8.71 -12.01 1.06
CA LEU A 49 7.91 -13.03 0.36
C LEU A 49 7.37 -14.13 1.30
N LYS A 50 8.00 -14.34 2.45
CA LYS A 50 7.48 -15.15 3.56
C LYS A 50 6.52 -14.37 4.46
N SER A 51 5.97 -13.24 3.98
CA SER A 51 4.74 -12.71 4.57
C SER A 51 3.76 -13.88 4.67
N PRO A 52 3.38 -14.32 5.88
CA PRO A 52 2.47 -15.43 6.01
C PRO A 52 1.24 -15.02 5.24
N ARG A 53 0.91 -15.79 4.19
CA ARG A 53 -0.39 -15.72 3.55
C ARG A 53 -1.36 -16.08 4.67
N THR A 54 -1.78 -15.07 5.43
CA THR A 54 -2.76 -15.20 6.48
C THR A 54 -3.92 -15.84 5.77
N LYS A 55 -4.24 -17.10 6.12
CA LYS A 55 -5.46 -17.72 5.63
C LYS A 55 -6.53 -16.68 5.93
N PRO A 56 -7.24 -16.15 4.92
CA PRO A 56 -8.31 -15.21 5.20
C PRO A 56 -9.21 -15.97 6.16
N GLU A 57 -9.22 -15.51 7.42
CA GLU A 57 -10.02 -16.07 8.48
C GLU A 57 -11.42 -16.16 7.89
N GLY A 58 -11.91 -17.39 7.74
CA GLY A 58 -13.08 -17.68 6.93
C GLY A 58 -14.16 -16.70 7.34
N ARG A 59 -14.41 -15.69 6.49
CA ARG A 59 -15.48 -14.74 6.71
C ARG A 59 -16.68 -15.62 6.97
N LYS A 60 -17.21 -15.56 8.19
CA LYS A 60 -18.47 -16.19 8.56
C LYS A 60 -19.44 -15.66 7.53
N LEU A 61 -19.63 -16.42 6.45
CA LEU A 61 -20.51 -16.07 5.35
C LEU A 61 -21.81 -15.84 6.08
N ILE A 62 -22.26 -14.58 6.07
CA ILE A 62 -23.47 -14.15 6.77
C ILE A 62 -24.48 -15.21 6.36
N SER A 63 -24.96 -16.00 7.32
CA SER A 63 -25.60 -17.31 7.05
C SER A 63 -26.89 -17.20 6.23
N GLY A 64 -27.26 -16.00 5.75
CA GLY A 64 -28.35 -15.71 4.84
C GLY A 64 -27.95 -15.07 3.49
N THR A 65 -26.68 -14.77 3.20
CA THR A 65 -26.27 -14.28 1.87
C THR A 65 -26.04 -15.44 0.92
N LYS A 66 -27.07 -15.79 0.14
CA LYS A 66 -26.97 -16.73 -0.98
C LYS A 66 -25.96 -16.18 -1.99
N LEU A 67 -24.95 -16.97 -2.37
CA LEU A 67 -24.10 -16.62 -3.51
C LEU A 67 -24.98 -16.64 -4.78
N GLY A 68 -25.22 -15.46 -5.36
CA GLY A 68 -25.92 -15.34 -6.62
C GLY A 68 -25.15 -16.02 -7.75
N ARG A 69 -25.87 -16.61 -8.70
CA ARG A 69 -25.30 -17.28 -9.90
C ARG A 69 -25.04 -16.29 -11.05
N GLY A 70 -25.36 -15.02 -10.88
CA GLY A 70 -25.13 -13.98 -11.89
C GLY A 70 -25.56 -12.59 -11.44
N ILE A 71 -25.42 -11.61 -12.33
CA ILE A 71 -25.74 -10.20 -12.09
C ILE A 71 -27.22 -9.96 -11.76
N VAL A 72 -28.11 -10.77 -12.35
CA VAL A 72 -29.56 -10.68 -12.11
C VAL A 72 -29.92 -11.03 -10.66
N ASP A 73 -29.20 -11.99 -10.06
CA ASP A 73 -29.40 -12.37 -8.65
C ASP A 73 -28.95 -11.25 -7.68
N ALA A 74 -28.20 -10.25 -8.16
CA ALA A 74 -27.78 -9.09 -7.40
C ALA A 74 -28.74 -7.89 -7.53
N ILE A 75 -29.80 -7.99 -8.34
CA ILE A 75 -30.80 -6.93 -8.52
C ILE A 75 -31.79 -6.97 -7.35
N GLY A 76 -32.04 -5.81 -6.74
CA GLY A 76 -32.94 -5.66 -5.60
C GLY A 76 -32.24 -5.83 -4.26
N ASN A 77 -33.00 -6.19 -3.22
CA ASN A 77 -32.56 -6.19 -1.81
C ASN A 77 -31.79 -4.91 -1.39
N THR A 78 -32.16 -3.79 -1.98
CA THR A 78 -31.57 -2.48 -1.74
C THR A 78 -32.01 -1.96 -0.37
N PRO A 79 -31.07 -1.43 0.44
CA PRO A 79 -31.36 -1.02 1.80
C PRO A 79 -32.35 0.14 1.84
N LEU A 80 -33.19 0.14 2.88
CA LEU A 80 -33.95 1.30 3.31
C LEU A 80 -33.11 2.09 4.31
N ILE A 81 -32.82 3.34 3.97
CA ILE A 81 -31.97 4.23 4.77
C ILE A 81 -32.85 5.33 5.35
N ARG A 82 -32.80 5.53 6.66
CA ARG A 82 -33.54 6.61 7.33
C ARG A 82 -32.94 7.96 6.98
N ILE A 83 -33.78 8.92 6.61
CA ILE A 83 -33.38 10.30 6.33
C ILE A 83 -33.64 11.13 7.59
N ASN A 84 -32.60 11.29 8.41
CA ASN A 84 -32.72 11.95 9.72
C ASN A 84 -33.28 13.37 9.61
N SER A 85 -32.72 14.22 8.74
CA SER A 85 -33.14 15.62 8.60
C SER A 85 -34.63 15.80 8.27
N LEU A 86 -35.15 15.04 7.31
CA LEU A 86 -36.56 15.09 6.93
C LEU A 86 -37.46 14.45 7.99
N SER A 87 -37.00 13.35 8.60
CA SER A 87 -37.77 12.68 9.64
C SER A 87 -37.96 13.57 10.87
N ASP A 88 -36.89 14.27 11.28
CA ASP A 88 -36.90 15.15 12.44
C ASP A 88 -37.72 16.42 12.17
N ALA A 89 -37.67 16.96 10.94
CA ALA A 89 -38.44 18.14 10.55
C ALA A 89 -39.95 17.89 10.44
N THR A 90 -40.37 16.68 10.09
CA THR A 90 -41.78 16.33 9.85
C THR A 90 -42.43 15.55 11.00
N GLY A 91 -41.63 15.06 11.96
CA GLY A 91 -42.09 14.15 13.01
C GLY A 91 -42.51 12.76 12.50
N CYS A 92 -42.33 12.48 11.21
CA CYS A 92 -42.67 11.21 10.57
C CYS A 92 -41.40 10.41 10.27
N GLU A 93 -41.48 9.08 10.23
CA GLU A 93 -40.36 8.27 9.76
C GLU A 93 -40.25 8.31 8.24
N ILE A 94 -39.22 8.98 7.72
CA ILE A 94 -38.96 9.08 6.28
C ILE A 94 -37.77 8.20 5.93
N LEU A 95 -38.03 7.21 5.06
CA LEU A 95 -37.04 6.25 4.58
C LEU A 95 -36.79 6.44 3.08
N GLY A 96 -35.53 6.44 2.68
CA GLY A 96 -35.10 6.41 1.28
C GLY A 96 -34.72 5.00 0.86
N LYS A 97 -35.18 4.57 -0.32
CA LYS A 97 -34.77 3.27 -0.89
C LYS A 97 -33.60 3.46 -1.85
N ALA A 98 -32.46 2.84 -1.52
CA ALA A 98 -31.21 3.03 -2.25
C ALA A 98 -31.12 2.18 -3.53
N GLU A 99 -32.04 2.38 -4.48
CA GLU A 99 -32.08 1.64 -5.76
C GLU A 99 -30.85 1.87 -6.65
N PHE A 100 -30.08 2.92 -6.40
CA PHE A 100 -28.79 3.15 -7.07
C PHE A 100 -27.73 2.08 -6.74
N LEU A 101 -27.97 1.23 -5.74
CA LEU A 101 -27.10 0.11 -5.39
C LEU A 101 -27.38 -1.17 -6.20
N ASN A 102 -28.41 -1.16 -7.06
CA ASN A 102 -28.57 -2.22 -8.05
C ASN A 102 -27.37 -2.22 -9.03
N PRO A 103 -27.02 -3.35 -9.65
CA PRO A 103 -25.79 -3.47 -10.46
C PRO A 103 -25.76 -2.56 -11.71
N GLY A 104 -26.90 -2.18 -12.28
CA GLY A 104 -27.03 -1.19 -13.34
C GLY A 104 -27.19 0.25 -12.83
N GLY A 105 -27.15 0.45 -11.51
CA GLY A 105 -27.12 1.75 -10.86
C GLY A 105 -28.47 2.47 -10.82
N SER A 106 -29.57 1.78 -11.14
CA SER A 106 -30.87 2.42 -11.21
C SER A 106 -32.03 1.48 -10.83
N VAL A 107 -33.22 2.06 -10.68
CA VAL A 107 -34.45 1.31 -10.41
C VAL A 107 -34.88 0.43 -11.58
N LYS A 108 -34.40 0.71 -12.80
CA LYS A 108 -34.81 0.02 -14.03
C LYS A 108 -34.18 -1.37 -14.20
N ASP A 109 -33.33 -1.79 -13.27
CA ASP A 109 -32.74 -3.12 -13.28
C ASP A 109 -33.77 -4.20 -12.90
N ARG A 110 -34.88 -3.80 -12.26
CA ARG A 110 -36.03 -4.67 -11.94
C ARG A 110 -36.90 -4.92 -13.16
#